data_AF-A0A285LXV0-F1
#
_entry.id   AF-A0A285LXV0-F1
#
_cell.length_a   1.000
_cell.length_b   1.000
_cell.length_c   1.000
_cell.angle_alpha   90.00
_cell.angle_beta   90.00
_cell.angle_gamma   90.00
#
_symmetry.space_group_name_H-M   'P 1'
#
loop_
_entity.id
_entity.type
_entity.pdbx_description
1 polymer ?
#
loop_
_entity_poly.entity_id
_entity_poly.type
_entity_poly.pdbx_seq_one_letter_code
_entity_poly.pdbx_strand_id
1 'polypeptide(L)'
;MALLAPLGAAACTVEGPGTKSECNVGGCTVTFTRGVDAKANILGIDAELVAVNGNLVTLKIGGQQVDVPVGETQAAEGMNVTVQEVTDEKVVVKIATGLTGGN
;
A
#
# COMPACT_ATOMS: atom_id res chain seq x y z
N MET A 1 20.92 2.08 21.17
CA MET A 1 19.60 2.01 21.81
C MET A 1 18.88 0.80 21.21
N ALA A 2 18.91 -0.35 21.88
CA ALA A 2 18.22 -1.55 21.43
C ALA A 2 16.80 -1.52 22.01
N LEU A 3 15.80 -1.26 21.18
CA LEU A 3 14.40 -1.30 21.57
C LEU A 3 13.90 -2.74 21.40
N LEU A 4 13.72 -3.41 22.53
CA LEU A 4 12.96 -4.66 22.62
C LEU A 4 11.49 -4.33 22.35
N ALA A 5 10.97 -4.72 21.18
CA ALA A 5 9.54 -4.68 20.88
C ALA A 5 8.91 -6.02 21.29
N PRO A 6 7.83 -6.02 22.10
CA PRO A 6 7.10 -7.25 22.41
C PRO A 6 6.46 -7.76 21.11
N LEU A 7 6.67 -9.05 20.82
CA LEU A 7 6.08 -9.76 19.70
C LEU A 7 4.56 -9.93 19.92
N GLY A 8 3.80 -8.84 19.79
CA GLY A 8 2.36 -8.86 19.61
C GLY A 8 2.07 -8.58 18.14
N ALA A 9 1.52 -9.57 17.42
CA ALA A 9 1.07 -9.51 16.02
C ALA A 9 1.90 -8.58 15.12
N ALA A 10 2.91 -9.14 14.44
CA ALA A 10 3.88 -8.42 13.60
C ALA A 10 3.25 -7.33 12.71
N ALA A 11 3.12 -6.12 13.27
CA ALA A 11 2.71 -4.93 12.58
C ALA A 11 3.99 -4.23 12.15
N CYS A 12 4.42 -4.47 10.91
CA CYS A 12 5.61 -3.86 10.36
C CYS A 12 5.22 -2.49 9.80
N THR A 13 5.73 -1.43 10.43
CA THR A 13 5.66 -0.09 9.85
C THR A 13 6.95 0.17 9.09
N VAL A 14 6.82 0.58 7.83
CA VAL A 14 7.96 0.91 6.96
C VAL A 14 7.71 2.31 6.41
N GLU A 15 8.66 3.20 6.66
CA GLU A 15 8.61 4.59 6.19
C GLU A 15 9.70 4.76 5.13
N GLY A 16 9.29 5.22 3.95
CA GLY A 16 10.14 5.51 2.81
C GLY A 16 9.95 6.95 2.33
N PRO A 17 10.80 7.42 1.39
CA PRO A 17 10.64 8.75 0.82
C PRO A 17 9.28 8.86 0.11
N GLY A 18 8.37 9.65 0.69
CA GLY A 18 7.03 9.84 0.16
C GLY A 18 6.07 8.67 0.37
N THR A 19 6.44 7.67 1.17
CA THR A 19 5.58 6.51 1.45
C THR A 19 5.60 6.10 2.90
N LYS A 20 4.44 5.73 3.42
CA LYS A 20 4.29 5.09 4.73
C LYS A 20 3.46 3.83 4.58
N SER A 21 4.01 2.70 4.95
CA SER A 21 3.35 1.39 4.89
C SER A 21 3.14 0.85 6.29
N GLU A 22 1.89 0.51 6.61
CA GLU A 22 1.50 -0.11 7.86
C GLU A 22 0.98 -1.52 7.54
N CYS A 23 1.83 -2.51 7.73
CA CYS A 23 1.60 -3.90 7.34
C CYS A 23 1.20 -4.76 8.53
N ASN A 24 0.30 -5.72 8.30
CA ASN A 24 0.02 -6.84 9.17
C ASN A 24 -0.03 -8.13 8.32
N VAL A 25 -0.31 -9.26 8.97
CA VAL A 25 -0.38 -10.57 8.30
C VAL A 25 -1.35 -10.60 7.11
N GLY A 26 -2.46 -9.86 7.18
CA GLY A 26 -3.52 -9.80 6.15
C GLY A 26 -3.29 -8.82 5.00
N GLY A 27 -2.23 -8.01 5.08
CA GLY A 27 -1.95 -6.98 4.10
C GLY A 27 -1.43 -5.68 4.69
N CYS A 28 -1.31 -4.65 3.87
CA CYS A 28 -0.74 -3.37 4.23
C CYS A 28 -1.64 -2.19 3.85
N THR A 29 -1.67 -1.17 4.69
CA THR A 29 -2.17 0.15 4.34
C THR A 29 -0.97 1.02 3.96
N VAL A 30 -0.95 1.50 2.73
CA VAL A 30 0.13 2.31 2.17
C VAL A 30 -0.41 3.71 1.92
N THR A 31 0.24 4.70 2.50
CA THR A 31 0.01 6.12 2.23
C THR A 31 1.12 6.60 1.31
N PHE A 32 0.73 7.07 0.12
CA PHE A 32 1.61 7.69 -0.85
C PHE A 32 1.43 9.19 -0.78
N THR A 33 2.52 9.94 -0.61
CA THR A 33 2.53 11.40 -0.74
C THR A 33 2.50 11.78 -2.22
N ARG A 34 1.64 12.71 -2.61
CA ARG A 34 1.57 13.19 -4.00
C ARG A 34 2.71 14.17 -4.30
N GLY A 35 3.10 14.24 -5.56
CA GLY A 35 4.13 15.18 -6.03
C GLY A 35 5.58 14.72 -5.79
N VAL A 36 5.78 13.49 -5.34
CA VAL A 36 7.09 12.84 -5.19
C VAL A 36 7.07 11.44 -5.80
N ASP A 37 8.24 10.89 -6.12
CA ASP A 37 8.39 9.50 -6.54
C ASP A 37 8.13 8.54 -5.36
N ALA A 38 6.86 8.19 -5.16
CA ALA A 38 6.39 7.42 -4.03
C ALA A 38 6.35 5.91 -4.36
N LYS A 39 7.32 5.16 -3.83
CA LYS A 39 7.44 3.70 -3.96
C LYS A 39 7.42 3.01 -2.59
N ALA A 40 6.71 1.89 -2.49
CA ALA A 40 6.70 1.01 -1.33
C ALA A 40 6.98 -0.43 -1.75
N ASN A 41 7.65 -1.21 -0.90
CA ASN A 41 7.81 -2.65 -1.09
C ASN A 41 6.98 -3.39 -0.03
N ILE A 42 5.96 -4.11 -0.48
CA ILE A 42 5.01 -4.83 0.37
C ILE A 42 5.29 -6.31 0.19
N LEU A 43 5.88 -6.94 1.23
CA LEU A 43 6.13 -8.38 1.25
C LEU A 43 6.91 -8.88 0.00
N GLY A 44 7.83 -8.07 -0.52
CA GLY A 44 8.62 -8.37 -1.72
C GLY A 44 8.01 -7.89 -3.04
N ILE A 45 6.76 -7.40 -3.04
CA ILE A 45 6.11 -6.84 -4.23
C ILE A 45 6.21 -5.30 -4.19
N ASP A 46 6.70 -4.72 -5.27
CA ASP A 46 6.75 -3.27 -5.42
C ASP A 46 5.37 -2.69 -5.74
N ALA A 47 5.00 -1.63 -5.01
CA ALA A 47 3.84 -0.81 -5.28
C ALA A 47 4.28 0.64 -5.47
N GLU A 48 3.87 1.22 -6.59
CA GLU A 48 4.25 2.57 -7.01
C GLU A 48 3.02 3.37 -7.42
N LEU A 49 2.95 4.62 -6.97
CA LEU A 49 1.93 5.56 -7.41
C LEU A 49 2.38 6.21 -8.73
N VAL A 50 1.71 5.87 -9.84
CA VAL A 50 2.09 6.35 -11.17
C VAL A 50 1.34 7.63 -11.54
N ALA A 51 0.02 7.64 -11.31
CA ALA A 51 -0.81 8.79 -11.63
C ALA A 51 -2.04 8.88 -10.74
N VAL A 52 -2.57 10.09 -10.62
CA VAL A 52 -3.85 10.36 -9.94
C VAL A 52 -4.64 11.34 -10.78
N ASN A 53 -5.78 10.90 -11.29
CA ASN A 53 -6.69 11.66 -12.15
C ASN A 53 -8.05 11.79 -11.46
N GLY A 54 -8.23 12.86 -10.69
CA GLY A 54 -9.44 13.05 -9.88
C GLY A 54 -9.62 11.90 -8.89
N ASN A 55 -10.65 11.08 -9.10
CA ASN A 55 -10.96 9.91 -8.27
C ASN A 55 -10.38 8.59 -8.81
N LEU A 56 -9.62 8.61 -9.90
CA LEU A 56 -8.97 7.43 -10.47
C LEU A 56 -7.48 7.44 -10.13
N VAL A 57 -6.98 6.37 -9.52
CA VAL A 57 -5.58 6.21 -9.16
C VAL A 57 -4.95 5.12 -10.01
N THR A 58 -3.88 5.45 -10.73
CA THR A 58 -3.08 4.47 -11.46
C THR A 58 -1.93 4.03 -10.57
N LEU A 59 -1.92 2.75 -10.23
CA LEU A 59 -0.89 2.11 -9.42
C LEU A 59 -0.13 1.11 -10.27
N LYS A 60 1.17 0.94 -10.01
CA LYS A 60 1.98 -0.13 -10.57
C LYS A 60 2.33 -1.11 -9.46
N ILE A 61 1.80 -2.32 -9.56
CA ILE A 61 1.94 -3.39 -8.56
C ILE A 61 2.66 -4.55 -9.21
N GLY A 62 3.85 -4.92 -8.70
CA GLY A 62 4.67 -6.01 -9.24
C GLY A 62 5.02 -5.86 -10.73
N GLY A 63 4.99 -4.63 -11.25
CA GLY A 63 5.21 -4.35 -12.68
C GLY A 63 3.94 -4.18 -13.51
N GLN A 64 2.77 -4.60 -13.02
CA GLN A 64 1.48 -4.42 -13.68
C GLN A 64 0.86 -3.08 -13.30
N GLN A 65 0.44 -2.28 -14.29
CA GLN A 65 -0.35 -1.08 -14.04
C GLN A 65 -1.84 -1.41 -13.90
N VAL A 66 -2.48 -0.83 -12.88
CA VAL A 66 -3.91 -1.01 -12.58
C VAL A 66 -4.52 0.35 -12.22
N ASP A 67 -5.68 0.63 -12.79
CA ASP A 67 -6.47 1.81 -12.48
C ASP A 67 -7.54 1.46 -11.45
N VAL A 68 -7.47 2.10 -10.29
CA VAL A 68 -8.34 1.83 -9.14
C VAL A 68 -9.11 3.10 -8.80
N PRO A 69 -10.44 3.11 -9.00
CA PRO A 69 -11.27 4.21 -8.51
C PRO A 69 -11.30 4.25 -6.98
N VAL A 70 -11.43 5.45 -6.40
CA VAL A 70 -11.65 5.63 -4.96
C VAL A 70 -12.89 4.85 -4.51
N GLY A 71 -12.74 4.08 -3.43
CA GLY A 71 -13.79 3.24 -2.85
C GLY A 71 -13.93 1.86 -3.50
N GLU A 72 -13.29 1.65 -4.64
CA GLU A 72 -13.34 0.38 -5.37
C GLU A 72 -12.12 -0.49 -5.08
N THR A 73 -12.26 -1.78 -5.37
CA THR A 73 -11.19 -2.77 -5.24
C THR A 73 -10.89 -3.39 -6.59
N GLN A 74 -9.61 -3.50 -6.92
CA GLN A 74 -9.12 -4.17 -8.13
C GLN A 74 -8.08 -5.23 -7.77
N ALA A 75 -8.02 -6.30 -8.55
CA ALA A 75 -7.01 -7.34 -8.38
C ALA A 75 -5.74 -7.01 -9.17
N ALA A 76 -4.57 -7.17 -8.56
CA ALA A 76 -3.27 -7.02 -9.20
C ALA A 76 -2.27 -8.02 -8.58
N GLU A 77 -1.59 -8.81 -9.41
CA GLU A 77 -0.59 -9.81 -8.97
C GLU A 77 -1.10 -10.75 -7.84
N GLY A 78 -2.38 -11.16 -7.91
CA GLY A 78 -3.00 -12.02 -6.90
C GLY A 78 -3.33 -11.32 -5.56
N MET A 79 -3.13 -10.01 -5.47
CA MET A 79 -3.53 -9.18 -4.34
C MET A 79 -4.76 -8.34 -4.68
N ASN A 80 -5.49 -7.93 -3.64
CA ASN A 80 -6.59 -6.98 -3.77
C ASN A 80 -6.12 -5.59 -3.37
N VAL A 81 -6.30 -4.62 -4.25
CA VAL A 81 -5.88 -3.24 -4.08
C VAL A 81 -7.11 -2.35 -4.01
N THR A 82 -7.28 -1.64 -2.91
CA THR A 82 -8.41 -0.76 -2.64
C THR A 82 -7.91 0.65 -2.40
N VAL A 83 -8.41 1.62 -3.15
CA VAL A 83 -8.11 3.03 -2.86
C VAL A 83 -9.11 3.52 -1.83
N GLN A 84 -8.63 3.89 -0.64
CA GLN A 84 -9.49 4.34 0.45
C GLN A 84 -9.72 5.84 0.40
N GLU A 85 -8.67 6.61 0.13
CA GLU A 85 -8.71 8.06 0.18
C GLU A 85 -7.78 8.66 -0.87
N VAL A 86 -8.25 9.72 -1.53
CA VAL A 86 -7.44 10.56 -2.40
C VAL A 86 -7.67 12.01 -1.97
N THR A 87 -6.58 12.68 -1.64
CA THR A 87 -6.54 14.11 -1.32
C THR A 87 -5.52 14.80 -2.23
N ASP A 88 -5.41 16.12 -2.13
CA ASP A 88 -4.39 16.87 -2.87
C ASP A 88 -2.96 16.55 -2.41
N GLU A 89 -2.80 16.09 -1.16
CA GLU A 89 -1.50 15.85 -0.53
C GLU A 89 -1.09 14.37 -0.52
N LYS A 90 -2.05 13.46 -0.40
CA LYS A 90 -1.79 12.03 -0.22
C LYS A 90 -2.87 11.12 -0.82
N VAL A 91 -2.48 9.88 -1.07
CA VAL A 91 -3.36 8.77 -1.47
C VAL A 91 -3.17 7.62 -0.50
N VAL A 92 -4.26 7.12 0.07
CA VAL A 92 -4.25 5.98 0.98
C VAL A 92 -4.80 4.76 0.26
N VAL A 93 -3.98 3.72 0.16
CA VAL A 93 -4.28 2.47 -0.53
C VAL A 93 -4.18 1.32 0.46
N LYS A 94 -5.15 0.42 0.45
CA LYS A 94 -5.10 -0.84 1.18
C LYS A 94 -4.79 -1.96 0.21
N ILE A 95 -3.77 -2.75 0.51
CA ILE A 95 -3.34 -3.89 -0.28
C ILE A 95 -3.53 -5.14 0.58
N ALA A 96 -4.49 -5.99 0.25
CA ALA A 96 -4.75 -7.25 0.93
C ALA A 96 -4.13 -8.40 0.14
N THR A 97 -3.29 -9.20 0.81
CA THR A 97 -2.58 -10.32 0.18
C THR A 97 -3.35 -11.64 0.25
N GLY A 98 -4.54 -11.64 0.87
CA GLY A 98 -5.34 -12.85 1.08
C GLY A 98 -4.76 -13.83 2.11
N LEU A 99 -3.55 -13.58 2.60
CA LEU A 99 -2.91 -14.33 3.68
C LEU A 99 -3.59 -13.95 5.00
N THR A 100 -4.62 -14.67 5.41
CA THR A 100 -5.04 -14.59 6.82
C THR A 100 -3.93 -15.22 7.65
N GLY A 101 -3.29 -14.44 8.54
CA GLY A 101 -2.26 -14.98 9.43
C GLY A 101 -2.81 -16.18 10.17
N GLY A 102 -2.35 -17.37 9.78
CA GLY A 102 -2.80 -18.64 10.34
C GLY A 102 -2.36 -18.76 11.79
N ASN A 103 -3.26 -19.26 12.63
CA ASN A 103 -2.97 -19.79 13.96
C ASN A 103 -1.99 -20.97 13.87
#